data_AF-A0A925MVL6-F1
#
_entry.id   AF-A0A925MVL6-F1
#
_cell.length_a   1.000
_cell.length_b   1.000
_cell.length_c   1.000
_cell.angle_alpha   90.00
_cell.angle_beta   90.00
_cell.angle_gamma   90.00
#
_symmetry.space_group_name_H-M   'P 1'
#
loop_
_entity.id
_entity.type
_entity.pdbx_description
1 polymer ?
#
loop_
_entity_poly.entity_id
_entity_poly.type
_entity_poly.pdbx_seq_one_letter_code
_entity_poly.pdbx_strand_id
1 'polypeptide(L)'
;MPLLSIPGAEAVRARKDSRFANWGVRNEENRVEPFTRPAFDVPFTFEPGEKIFTIGSCFARNVENELRRRGFAVPMVDVLAQPVFEGIDPWFLNNYGTPSIRNEIAWAFGEETLDEAAALVETSPGKFYDLTLHHGLRPGPIEQVRARRAALTAAMRELADCRVLVMTLGLVEVWWDGQAGRYLNTTPLPSILARWPDRFALHVLSFEEAYRHLVEAFDIVGRHCRPDLQTILTVSPVPLQATHRTADVIVANCYSKSVLRAVAEHVVLGRERISYFPSYESVTLSDRRLAWQDDFVHVTKEIVAFNVDRMVNAYTGAPESAQFAIMADLDADREPEGALGMIEEARKARAARDADFFAANADWAERSTGFLIEHAGFLAETDRSDAARALLARSQAPRARLLLAELAIAAGDDEDAIPTLRALGAAKLPGQKQWRLLLDATARGGDAEAVIAVEREWLAAAPYAVPTIAFHVARVLRKLGDIERAVPRFREARDHFGAGSGQFAVESAAAFLDAGLHDEARDALAGAEGATAWQRRRLDELRAMVERAEAA
;
A
#
# COMPACT_ATOMS: atom_id res chain seq x y z
N MET A 1 17.69 -29.13 -17.38
CA MET A 1 16.58 -29.92 -17.96
C MET A 1 15.41 -28.98 -18.21
N PRO A 2 14.59 -29.20 -19.26
CA PRO A 2 13.39 -28.40 -19.45
C PRO A 2 12.41 -28.61 -18.28
N LEU A 3 11.67 -27.57 -17.92
CA LEU A 3 10.66 -27.64 -16.86
C LEU A 3 9.49 -28.56 -17.24
N LEU A 4 9.08 -28.51 -18.52
CA LEU A 4 8.11 -29.42 -19.12
C LEU A 4 8.64 -29.94 -20.45
N SER A 5 8.42 -31.22 -20.72
CA SER A 5 8.69 -31.82 -22.03
C SER A 5 7.42 -32.50 -22.52
N ILE A 6 6.71 -31.84 -23.42
CA ILE A 6 5.43 -32.31 -23.98
C ILE A 6 5.68 -32.75 -25.43
N PRO A 7 5.34 -33.98 -25.82
CA PRO A 7 5.42 -34.42 -27.22
C PRO A 7 4.64 -33.49 -28.14
N GLY A 8 5.16 -33.24 -29.35
CA GLY A 8 4.58 -32.25 -30.27
C GLY A 8 3.11 -32.47 -30.60
N ALA A 9 2.68 -33.73 -30.76
CA ALA A 9 1.27 -34.06 -31.01
C ALA A 9 0.36 -33.72 -29.82
N GLU A 10 0.85 -33.92 -28.60
CA GLU A 10 0.13 -33.61 -27.36
C GLU A 10 0.06 -32.11 -27.14
N ALA A 11 1.15 -31.37 -27.36
CA ALA A 11 1.17 -29.91 -27.25
C ALA A 11 0.18 -29.24 -28.23
N VAL A 12 0.09 -29.73 -29.47
CA VAL A 12 -0.89 -29.23 -30.46
C VAL A 12 -2.32 -29.56 -30.03
N ARG A 13 -2.55 -30.75 -29.46
CA ARG A 13 -3.87 -31.14 -28.94
C ARG A 13 -4.27 -30.25 -27.75
N ALA A 14 -3.39 -30.06 -26.78
CA ALA A 14 -3.61 -29.19 -25.62
C ALA A 14 -3.99 -27.76 -26.03
N ARG A 15 -3.33 -27.20 -27.04
CA ARG A 15 -3.69 -25.88 -27.60
C ARG A 15 -5.10 -25.86 -28.21
N LYS A 16 -5.50 -26.92 -28.92
CA LYS A 16 -6.82 -26.99 -29.59
C LYS A 16 -7.96 -27.20 -28.60
N ASP A 17 -7.72 -28.00 -27.57
CA ASP A 17 -8.73 -28.38 -26.58
C ASP A 17 -8.95 -27.28 -25.53
N SER A 18 -7.99 -26.36 -25.37
CA SER A 18 -8.09 -25.25 -24.41
C SER A 18 -8.59 -23.97 -25.08
N ARG A 19 -9.79 -23.51 -24.67
CA ARG A 19 -10.28 -22.16 -25.00
C ARG A 19 -9.41 -21.03 -24.45
N PHE A 20 -8.48 -21.33 -23.55
CA PHE A 20 -7.59 -20.37 -22.91
C PHE A 20 -6.20 -20.31 -23.56
N ALA A 21 -5.94 -21.11 -24.60
CA ALA A 21 -4.65 -21.15 -25.29
C ALA A 21 -4.35 -19.89 -26.13
N ASN A 22 -5.31 -18.98 -26.27
CA ASN A 22 -5.16 -17.69 -26.95
C ASN A 22 -5.54 -16.53 -25.99
N TRP A 23 -5.04 -15.33 -26.30
CA TRP A 23 -5.32 -14.10 -25.54
C TRP A 23 -6.76 -13.57 -25.74
N GLY A 24 -7.39 -13.91 -26.87
CA GLY A 24 -8.67 -13.32 -27.30
C GLY A 24 -8.47 -12.10 -28.22
N VAL A 25 -9.57 -11.44 -28.58
CA VAL A 25 -9.58 -10.21 -29.41
C VAL A 25 -10.53 -9.18 -28.79
N ARG A 26 -10.26 -7.88 -28.99
CA ARG A 26 -11.04 -6.78 -28.37
C ARG A 26 -12.48 -6.67 -28.90
N ASN A 27 -12.73 -7.12 -30.14
CA ASN A 27 -14.03 -6.96 -30.80
C ASN A 27 -15.05 -8.06 -30.42
N GLU A 28 -14.70 -8.88 -29.42
CA GLU A 28 -15.50 -9.98 -28.91
C GLU A 28 -15.50 -9.95 -27.38
N GLU A 29 -16.41 -10.70 -26.76
CA GLU A 29 -16.34 -10.94 -25.32
C GLU A 29 -14.99 -11.56 -24.97
N ASN A 30 -14.22 -10.88 -24.12
CA ASN A 30 -12.87 -11.30 -23.80
C ASN A 30 -12.63 -11.32 -22.28
N ARG A 31 -11.49 -11.93 -21.92
CA ARG A 31 -11.07 -12.17 -20.54
C ARG A 31 -9.88 -11.31 -20.12
N VAL A 32 -9.55 -10.27 -20.89
CA VAL A 32 -8.37 -9.44 -20.66
C VAL A 32 -8.80 -8.05 -20.20
N GLU A 33 -9.83 -7.49 -20.83
CA GLU A 33 -10.28 -6.12 -20.58
C GLU A 33 -11.77 -6.04 -20.22
N PRO A 34 -12.15 -5.10 -19.34
CA PRO A 34 -11.27 -4.20 -18.58
C PRO A 34 -10.58 -4.89 -17.39
N PHE A 35 -11.09 -6.06 -16.98
CA PHE A 35 -10.51 -6.90 -15.93
C PHE A 35 -9.97 -8.18 -16.53
N THR A 36 -8.70 -8.46 -16.28
CA THR A 36 -8.07 -9.69 -16.73
C THR A 36 -8.50 -10.86 -15.84
N ARG A 37 -8.92 -11.97 -16.46
CA ARG A 37 -9.48 -13.16 -15.82
C ARG A 37 -8.70 -14.41 -16.27
N PRO A 38 -7.47 -14.62 -15.77
CA PRO A 38 -6.67 -15.79 -16.15
C PRO A 38 -7.29 -17.06 -15.58
N ALA A 39 -7.64 -18.05 -16.41
CA ALA A 39 -8.12 -19.34 -15.91
C ALA A 39 -7.09 -19.99 -14.98
N PHE A 40 -7.58 -20.77 -14.01
CA PHE A 40 -6.74 -21.48 -13.05
C PHE A 40 -7.41 -22.79 -12.67
N ASP A 41 -6.60 -23.74 -12.22
CA ASP A 41 -7.07 -25.05 -11.79
C ASP A 41 -7.55 -25.02 -10.34
N VAL A 42 -8.57 -25.83 -10.05
CA VAL A 42 -9.18 -25.97 -8.72
C VAL A 42 -9.14 -27.45 -8.34
N PRO A 43 -8.00 -27.95 -7.83
CA PRO A 43 -7.81 -29.39 -7.62
C PRO A 43 -8.50 -29.93 -6.36
N PHE A 44 -9.04 -29.05 -5.52
CA PHE A 44 -9.75 -29.40 -4.29
C PHE A 44 -10.82 -28.34 -3.99
N THR A 45 -11.72 -28.65 -3.06
CA THR A 45 -12.73 -27.71 -2.56
C THR A 45 -12.49 -27.36 -1.10
N PHE A 46 -12.97 -26.20 -0.68
CA PHE A 46 -13.02 -25.84 0.73
C PHE A 46 -14.19 -26.55 1.43
N GLU A 47 -13.95 -26.94 2.67
CA GLU A 47 -14.95 -27.47 3.59
C GLU A 47 -15.55 -26.32 4.42
N PRO A 48 -16.89 -26.27 4.60
CA PRO A 48 -17.53 -25.20 5.37
C PRO A 48 -16.91 -25.05 6.77
N GLY A 49 -16.41 -23.85 7.08
CA GLY A 49 -15.86 -23.52 8.41
C GLY A 49 -14.46 -24.08 8.70
N GLU A 50 -13.77 -24.68 7.72
CA GLU A 50 -12.43 -25.20 7.95
C GLU A 50 -11.39 -24.12 8.28
N LYS A 51 -10.29 -24.56 8.89
CA LYS A 51 -9.13 -23.70 9.17
C LYS A 51 -8.27 -23.50 7.92
N ILE A 52 -8.14 -22.24 7.50
CA ILE A 52 -7.31 -21.83 6.37
C ILE A 52 -6.17 -20.97 6.91
N PHE A 53 -4.94 -21.46 6.77
CA PHE A 53 -3.75 -20.69 7.12
C PHE A 53 -3.41 -19.74 5.98
N THR A 54 -3.00 -18.50 6.30
CA THR A 54 -2.46 -17.60 5.28
C THR A 54 -1.12 -17.04 5.71
N ILE A 55 -0.22 -16.88 4.75
CA ILE A 55 1.09 -16.24 4.97
C ILE A 55 1.52 -15.52 3.71
N GLY A 56 2.19 -14.39 3.87
CA GLY A 56 2.75 -13.66 2.75
C GLY A 56 2.52 -12.16 2.82
N SER A 57 2.64 -11.52 1.65
CA SER A 57 2.54 -10.06 1.51
C SER A 57 1.14 -9.48 1.81
N CYS A 58 0.99 -8.15 1.65
CA CYS A 58 -0.24 -7.39 1.86
C CYS A 58 -1.50 -7.98 1.21
N PHE A 59 -1.40 -8.61 0.03
CA PHE A 59 -2.55 -9.23 -0.64
C PHE A 59 -3.16 -10.38 0.20
N ALA A 60 -2.37 -11.06 1.02
CA ALA A 60 -2.86 -12.09 1.94
C ALA A 60 -3.87 -11.52 2.95
N ARG A 61 -3.67 -10.28 3.45
CA ARG A 61 -4.60 -9.65 4.41
C ARG A 61 -6.00 -9.48 3.82
N ASN A 62 -6.08 -9.21 2.52
CA ASN A 62 -7.36 -9.10 1.83
C ASN A 62 -8.06 -10.46 1.67
N VAL A 63 -7.29 -11.50 1.37
CA VAL A 63 -7.80 -12.88 1.31
C VAL A 63 -8.38 -13.27 2.67
N GLU A 64 -7.67 -13.02 3.75
CA GLU A 64 -8.09 -13.35 5.11
C GLU A 64 -9.43 -12.73 5.51
N ASN A 65 -9.62 -11.43 5.24
CA ASN A 65 -10.84 -10.71 5.59
C ASN A 65 -12.07 -11.34 4.90
N GLU A 66 -11.93 -11.73 3.63
CA GLU A 66 -13.01 -12.33 2.86
C GLU A 66 -13.29 -13.77 3.29
N LEU A 67 -12.24 -14.56 3.58
CA LEU A 67 -12.40 -15.90 4.14
C LEU A 67 -13.17 -15.86 5.47
N ARG A 68 -12.84 -14.93 6.37
CA ARG A 68 -13.60 -14.74 7.62
C ARG A 68 -15.04 -14.32 7.37
N ARG A 69 -15.28 -13.40 6.43
CA ARG A 69 -16.64 -12.96 6.06
C ARG A 69 -17.52 -14.13 5.60
N ARG A 70 -16.91 -15.15 4.98
CA ARG A 70 -17.58 -16.37 4.50
C ARG A 70 -17.63 -17.50 5.54
N GLY A 71 -17.17 -17.26 6.76
CA GLY A 71 -17.29 -18.19 7.88
C GLY A 71 -16.13 -19.18 8.04
N PHE A 72 -15.02 -19.01 7.32
CA PHE A 72 -13.82 -19.82 7.53
C PHE A 72 -13.06 -19.36 8.77
N ALA A 73 -12.39 -20.30 9.44
CA ALA A 73 -11.45 -19.99 10.52
C ALA A 73 -10.10 -19.60 9.92
N VAL A 74 -9.53 -18.47 10.37
CA VAL A 74 -8.27 -17.94 9.82
C VAL A 74 -7.32 -17.63 10.99
N PRO A 75 -6.51 -18.61 11.44
CA PRO A 75 -5.74 -18.49 12.69
C PRO A 75 -4.82 -17.27 12.75
N MET A 76 -4.25 -16.89 11.61
CA MET A 76 -3.37 -15.71 11.52
C MET A 76 -4.10 -14.40 11.74
N VAL A 77 -5.43 -14.33 11.57
CA VAL A 77 -6.21 -13.15 11.94
C VAL A 77 -6.63 -13.22 13.41
N ASP A 78 -6.86 -14.42 13.95
CA ASP A 78 -7.27 -14.59 15.34
C ASP A 78 -6.19 -14.11 16.33
N VAL A 79 -4.92 -14.10 15.91
CA VAL A 79 -3.82 -13.49 16.68
C VAL A 79 -4.06 -12.01 16.99
N LEU A 80 -4.78 -11.28 16.13
CA LEU A 80 -5.08 -9.86 16.30
C LEU A 80 -5.98 -9.59 17.52
N ALA A 81 -6.74 -10.60 17.97
CA ALA A 81 -7.58 -10.48 19.16
C ALA A 81 -6.77 -10.56 20.46
N GLN A 82 -5.47 -10.89 20.41
CA GLN A 82 -4.65 -10.96 21.61
C GLN A 82 -4.30 -9.55 22.11
N PRO A 83 -4.35 -9.29 23.44
CA PRO A 83 -4.10 -7.96 24.01
C PRO A 83 -2.76 -7.33 23.61
N VAL A 84 -1.74 -8.15 23.33
CA VAL A 84 -0.40 -7.67 22.95
C VAL A 84 -0.38 -6.98 21.56
N PHE A 85 -1.44 -7.14 20.77
CA PHE A 85 -1.65 -6.52 19.46
C PHE A 85 -2.84 -5.54 19.43
N GLU A 86 -3.40 -5.18 20.58
CA GLU A 86 -4.51 -4.22 20.64
C GLU A 86 -4.13 -2.88 19.98
N GLY A 87 -4.99 -2.40 19.09
CA GLY A 87 -4.78 -1.15 18.35
C GLY A 87 -3.69 -1.20 17.27
N ILE A 88 -3.09 -2.36 17.00
CA ILE A 88 -2.06 -2.52 15.97
C ILE A 88 -2.72 -2.89 14.63
N ASP A 89 -2.32 -2.17 13.59
CA ASP A 89 -2.77 -2.42 12.24
C ASP A 89 -2.31 -3.80 11.73
N PRO A 90 -3.18 -4.63 11.11
CA PRO A 90 -2.89 -6.03 10.77
C PRO A 90 -1.71 -6.26 9.80
N TRP A 91 -1.19 -5.22 9.17
CA TRP A 91 -0.11 -5.33 8.19
C TRP A 91 1.19 -5.82 8.81
N PHE A 92 1.32 -5.82 10.14
CA PHE A 92 2.48 -6.40 10.80
C PHE A 92 2.64 -7.92 10.55
N LEU A 93 1.56 -8.59 10.16
CA LEU A 93 1.55 -10.01 9.80
C LEU A 93 2.11 -10.28 8.40
N ASN A 94 2.38 -9.25 7.61
CA ASN A 94 2.92 -9.42 6.27
C ASN A 94 4.33 -10.00 6.32
N ASN A 95 4.58 -11.01 5.49
CA ASN A 95 5.89 -11.62 5.30
C ASN A 95 6.24 -11.66 3.80
N TYR A 96 7.32 -10.98 3.39
CA TYR A 96 7.49 -10.65 1.96
C TYR A 96 8.44 -11.56 1.19
N GLY A 97 9.55 -11.99 1.79
CA GLY A 97 10.58 -12.80 1.13
C GLY A 97 10.36 -14.30 1.34
N THR A 98 10.74 -15.13 0.36
CA THR A 98 10.80 -16.59 0.57
C THR A 98 11.69 -17.01 1.75
N PRO A 99 12.86 -16.40 2.03
CA PRO A 99 13.64 -16.78 3.20
C PRO A 99 12.99 -16.37 4.53
N SER A 100 12.34 -15.21 4.60
CA SER A 100 11.67 -14.78 5.84
C SER A 100 10.42 -15.60 6.12
N ILE A 101 9.70 -16.06 5.09
CA ILE A 101 8.61 -17.05 5.23
C ILE A 101 9.16 -18.36 5.78
N ARG A 102 10.25 -18.86 5.19
CA ARG A 102 10.94 -20.08 5.63
C ARG A 102 11.41 -19.97 7.09
N ASN A 103 11.95 -18.82 7.50
CA ASN A 103 12.40 -18.58 8.87
C ASN A 103 11.27 -18.68 9.88
N GLU A 104 10.14 -18.01 9.64
CA GLU A 104 8.97 -18.07 10.55
C GLU A 104 8.43 -19.50 10.68
N ILE A 105 8.39 -20.27 9.59
CA ILE A 105 7.99 -21.68 9.61
C ILE A 105 9.00 -22.53 10.40
N ALA A 106 10.30 -22.35 10.15
CA ALA A 106 11.36 -23.10 10.84
C ALA A 106 11.35 -22.85 12.36
N TRP A 107 11.19 -21.60 12.79
CA TRP A 107 11.11 -21.23 14.20
C TRP A 107 9.84 -21.74 14.86
N ALA A 108 8.70 -21.67 14.17
CA ALA A 108 7.44 -22.18 14.68
C ALA A 108 7.52 -23.68 15.00
N PHE A 109 8.15 -24.47 14.12
CA PHE A 109 8.26 -25.92 14.29
C PHE A 109 9.56 -26.39 14.97
N GLY A 110 10.39 -25.46 15.47
CA GLY A 110 11.61 -25.80 16.22
C GLY A 110 12.70 -26.48 15.38
N GLU A 111 12.66 -26.34 14.06
CA GLU A 111 13.75 -26.76 13.17
C GLU A 111 14.98 -25.85 13.34
N GLU A 112 14.74 -24.60 13.73
CA GLU A 112 15.77 -23.63 14.10
C GLU A 112 15.34 -22.83 15.33
N THR A 113 16.32 -22.36 16.09
CA THR A 113 16.09 -21.49 17.25
C THR A 113 16.37 -20.04 16.88
N LEU A 114 15.43 -19.15 17.16
CA LEU A 114 15.66 -17.71 17.07
C LEU A 114 16.62 -17.28 18.18
N ASP A 115 17.82 -16.83 17.81
CA ASP A 115 18.70 -16.13 18.76
C ASP A 115 18.10 -14.77 19.12
N GLU A 116 17.47 -14.69 20.28
CA GLU A 116 16.86 -13.46 20.82
C GLU A 116 17.89 -12.34 21.01
N ALA A 117 19.12 -12.66 21.42
CA ALA A 117 20.13 -11.63 21.71
C ALA A 117 20.57 -10.91 20.43
N ALA A 118 20.59 -11.63 19.31
CA ALA A 118 20.81 -11.02 18.00
C ALA A 118 19.54 -10.35 17.45
N ALA A 119 18.36 -10.96 17.61
CA ALA A 119 17.12 -10.48 16.99
C ALA A 119 16.48 -9.26 17.68
N LEU A 120 16.55 -9.19 19.01
CA LEU A 120 15.88 -8.17 19.82
C LEU A 120 16.88 -7.09 20.23
N VAL A 121 16.89 -5.98 19.48
CA VAL A 121 17.87 -4.91 19.67
C VAL A 121 17.29 -3.73 20.44
N GLU A 122 18.03 -3.20 21.41
CA GLU A 122 17.65 -1.99 22.12
C GLU A 122 17.85 -0.76 21.22
N THR A 123 16.76 -0.04 20.89
CA THR A 123 16.81 1.14 20.02
C THR A 123 17.00 2.44 20.81
N SER A 124 16.54 2.46 22.06
CA SER A 124 16.70 3.55 23.04
C SER A 124 16.55 2.96 24.44
N PRO A 125 16.99 3.62 25.52
CA PRO A 125 16.93 3.07 26.87
C PRO A 125 15.54 2.47 27.21
N GLY A 126 15.50 1.16 27.44
CA GLY A 126 14.29 0.40 27.80
C GLY A 126 13.32 0.10 26.65
N LYS A 127 13.63 0.47 25.40
CA LYS A 127 12.83 0.14 24.21
C LYS A 127 13.60 -0.77 23.26
N PHE A 128 13.00 -1.90 22.94
CA PHE A 128 13.54 -2.97 22.11
C PHE A 128 12.73 -3.12 20.83
N TYR A 129 13.40 -3.55 19.77
CA TYR A 129 12.81 -3.80 18.46
C TYR A 129 13.19 -5.22 18.00
N ASP A 130 12.22 -5.96 17.49
CA ASP A 130 12.45 -7.26 16.86
C ASP A 130 12.77 -7.07 15.38
N LEU A 131 14.04 -7.29 15.01
CA LEU A 131 14.53 -7.15 13.63
C LEU A 131 13.86 -8.11 12.64
N THR A 132 13.27 -9.18 13.13
CA THR A 132 12.69 -10.24 12.30
C THR A 132 11.20 -10.03 12.03
N LEU A 133 10.56 -9.06 12.70
CA LEU A 133 9.16 -8.68 12.46
C LEU A 133 9.03 -7.45 11.56
N HIS A 134 7.80 -7.23 11.09
CA HIS A 134 7.44 -6.06 10.31
C HIS A 134 7.59 -4.77 11.14
N HIS A 135 8.10 -3.71 10.51
CA HIS A 135 8.28 -2.37 11.10
C HIS A 135 7.01 -1.66 11.61
N GLY A 136 5.84 -2.27 11.38
CA GLY A 136 4.56 -1.86 11.99
C GLY A 136 4.55 -2.08 13.50
N LEU A 137 5.31 -3.06 14.00
CA LEU A 137 5.53 -3.26 15.42
C LEU A 137 6.61 -2.29 15.92
N ARG A 138 6.18 -1.21 16.55
CA ARG A 138 7.07 -0.19 17.09
C ARG A 138 7.90 -0.70 18.27
N PRO A 139 9.10 -0.13 18.50
CA PRO A 139 9.91 -0.47 19.66
C PRO A 139 9.15 -0.27 20.98
N GLY A 140 9.31 -1.21 21.91
CA GLY A 140 8.62 -1.20 23.20
C GLY A 140 9.41 -1.95 24.28
N PRO A 141 8.88 -2.07 25.51
CA PRO A 141 9.54 -2.83 26.57
C PRO A 141 9.87 -4.27 26.13
N ILE A 142 11.02 -4.80 26.54
CA ILE A 142 11.48 -6.13 26.09
C ILE A 142 10.44 -7.24 26.31
N GLU A 143 9.73 -7.20 27.42
CA GLU A 143 8.68 -8.19 27.74
C GLU A 143 7.49 -8.10 26.77
N GLN A 144 7.12 -6.90 26.31
CA GLN A 144 6.10 -6.74 25.28
C GLN A 144 6.57 -7.31 23.94
N VAL A 145 7.83 -7.05 23.56
CA VAL A 145 8.41 -7.56 22.31
C VAL A 145 8.46 -9.09 22.31
N ARG A 146 8.93 -9.68 23.42
CA ARG A 146 8.92 -11.14 23.62
C ARG A 146 7.52 -11.73 23.58
N ALA A 147 6.55 -11.08 24.23
CA ALA A 147 5.16 -11.52 24.20
C ALA A 147 4.58 -11.51 22.78
N ARG A 148 4.88 -10.48 21.97
CA ARG A 148 4.48 -10.43 20.55
C ARG A 148 5.11 -11.56 19.73
N ARG A 149 6.42 -11.78 19.88
CA ARG A 149 7.14 -12.87 19.20
C ARG A 149 6.56 -14.23 19.58
N ALA A 150 6.32 -14.48 20.87
CA ALA A 150 5.73 -15.72 21.36
C ALA A 150 4.32 -15.93 20.79
N ALA A 151 3.49 -14.89 20.79
CA ALA A 151 2.14 -14.93 20.23
C ALA A 151 2.13 -15.23 18.72
N LEU A 152 3.04 -14.61 17.95
CA LEU A 152 3.19 -14.89 16.52
C LEU A 152 3.70 -16.29 16.24
N THR A 153 4.68 -16.76 17.03
CA THR A 153 5.20 -18.13 16.92
C THR A 153 4.09 -19.15 17.21
N ALA A 154 3.24 -18.89 18.21
CA ALA A 154 2.08 -19.72 18.52
C ALA A 154 1.05 -19.71 17.38
N ALA A 155 0.74 -18.54 16.81
CA ALA A 155 -0.15 -18.43 15.66
C ALA A 155 0.41 -19.19 14.44
N MET A 156 1.71 -19.09 14.18
CA MET A 156 2.37 -19.83 13.10
C MET A 156 2.28 -21.36 13.26
N ARG A 157 2.28 -21.87 14.51
CA ARG A 157 2.12 -23.31 14.79
C ARG A 157 0.74 -23.85 14.41
N GLU A 158 -0.30 -23.01 14.37
CA GLU A 158 -1.64 -23.41 13.93
C GLU A 158 -1.65 -23.92 12.47
N LEU A 159 -0.62 -23.62 11.68
CA LEU A 159 -0.44 -24.21 10.35
C LEU A 159 -0.46 -25.74 10.38
N ALA A 160 0.01 -26.38 11.46
CA ALA A 160 -0.01 -27.84 11.59
C ALA A 160 -1.41 -28.45 11.56
N ASP A 161 -2.43 -27.69 11.97
CA ASP A 161 -3.83 -28.15 12.03
C ASP A 161 -4.66 -27.71 10.81
N CYS A 162 -4.10 -26.89 9.93
CA CYS A 162 -4.81 -26.38 8.76
C CYS A 162 -4.73 -27.36 7.59
N ARG A 163 -5.84 -27.59 6.88
CA ARG A 163 -5.88 -28.38 5.64
C ARG A 163 -5.59 -27.53 4.40
N VAL A 164 -5.75 -26.22 4.50
CA VAL A 164 -5.47 -25.28 3.41
C VAL A 164 -4.44 -24.24 3.84
N LEU A 165 -3.43 -24.04 3.00
CA LEU A 165 -2.43 -22.97 3.10
C LEU A 165 -2.55 -22.03 1.90
N VAL A 166 -2.82 -20.75 2.14
CA VAL A 166 -2.71 -19.70 1.12
C VAL A 166 -1.39 -18.97 1.31
N MET A 167 -0.46 -19.13 0.38
CA MET A 167 0.87 -18.50 0.43
C MET A 167 1.02 -17.45 -0.67
N THR A 168 1.33 -16.21 -0.28
CA THR A 168 1.49 -15.07 -1.21
C THR A 168 2.93 -14.53 -1.22
N LEU A 169 3.67 -14.76 -2.29
CA LEU A 169 5.06 -14.31 -2.44
C LEU A 169 5.14 -12.80 -2.71
N GLY A 170 6.00 -12.08 -1.97
CA GLY A 170 6.09 -10.63 -1.99
C GLY A 170 7.19 -10.07 -2.88
N LEU A 171 8.45 -10.30 -2.52
CA LEU A 171 9.62 -9.67 -3.15
C LEU A 171 10.91 -10.50 -3.02
N VAL A 172 11.92 -10.17 -3.83
CA VAL A 172 13.27 -10.78 -3.80
C VAL A 172 14.38 -9.84 -3.30
N GLU A 173 14.06 -8.57 -3.02
CA GLU A 173 15.01 -7.60 -2.48
C GLU A 173 14.93 -7.60 -0.95
N VAL A 174 15.78 -8.41 -0.32
CA VAL A 174 15.71 -8.73 1.11
C VAL A 174 16.96 -8.23 1.84
N TRP A 175 16.85 -8.05 3.16
CA TRP A 175 17.98 -7.64 3.98
C TRP A 175 18.59 -8.84 4.71
N TRP A 176 19.90 -8.99 4.59
CA TRP A 176 20.69 -9.97 5.32
C TRP A 176 21.25 -9.34 6.60
N ASP A 177 21.12 -10.04 7.72
CA ASP A 177 21.78 -9.71 8.98
C ASP A 177 23.03 -10.57 9.14
N GLY A 178 24.19 -9.96 8.90
CA GLY A 178 25.49 -10.64 8.95
C GLY A 178 25.91 -11.09 10.34
N GLN A 179 25.37 -10.47 11.40
CA GLN A 179 25.63 -10.91 12.77
C GLN A 179 24.77 -12.12 13.14
N ALA A 180 23.50 -12.11 12.73
CA ALA A 180 22.54 -13.15 13.10
C ALA A 180 22.52 -14.34 12.11
N GLY A 181 23.18 -14.20 10.95
CA GLY A 181 23.27 -15.21 9.91
C GLY A 181 21.92 -15.53 9.25
N ARG A 182 21.04 -14.54 9.07
CA ARG A 182 19.67 -14.75 8.57
C ARG A 182 19.15 -13.58 7.74
N TYR A 183 18.16 -13.87 6.90
CA TYR A 183 17.38 -12.83 6.22
C TYR A 183 16.28 -12.27 7.12
N LEU A 184 16.04 -10.96 6.98
CA LEU A 184 15.00 -10.21 7.64
C LEU A 184 13.75 -10.10 6.75
N ASN A 185 12.60 -9.88 7.37
CA ASN A 185 11.34 -9.70 6.65
C ASN A 185 11.23 -8.30 6.02
N THR A 186 11.66 -7.26 6.72
CA THR A 186 11.58 -5.87 6.25
C THR A 186 12.92 -5.15 6.39
N THR A 187 13.09 -4.06 5.63
CA THR A 187 14.21 -3.12 5.80
C THR A 187 14.37 -2.73 7.26
N PRO A 188 15.59 -2.82 7.85
CA PRO A 188 15.84 -2.32 9.20
C PRO A 188 15.53 -0.82 9.30
N LEU A 189 15.09 -0.37 10.48
CA LEU A 189 14.78 1.05 10.68
C LEU A 189 16.01 1.93 10.35
N PRO A 190 15.84 3.15 9.79
CA PRO A 190 16.97 4.03 9.49
C PRO A 190 17.90 4.28 10.68
N SER A 191 17.35 4.40 11.89
CA SER A 191 18.12 4.54 13.13
C SER A 191 18.96 3.30 13.47
N ILE A 192 18.48 2.11 13.12
CA ILE A 192 19.19 0.83 13.30
C ILE A 192 20.32 0.73 12.27
N LEU A 193 20.07 1.06 11.00
CA LEU A 193 21.10 1.10 9.96
C LEU A 193 22.20 2.12 10.29
N ALA A 194 21.82 3.31 10.77
CA ALA A 194 22.79 4.34 11.16
C ALA A 194 23.66 3.91 12.37
N ARG A 195 23.09 3.14 13.30
CA ARG A 195 23.81 2.65 14.48
C ARG A 195 24.74 1.47 14.17
N TRP A 196 24.35 0.60 13.25
CA TRP A 196 25.12 -0.60 12.87
C TRP A 196 25.26 -0.72 11.35
N PRO A 197 26.05 0.18 10.72
CA PRO A 197 26.13 0.26 9.26
C PRO A 197 26.68 -1.01 8.60
N ASP A 198 27.61 -1.71 9.26
CA ASP A 198 28.27 -2.90 8.70
C ASP A 198 27.56 -4.22 9.00
N ARG A 199 26.45 -4.18 9.76
CA ARG A 199 25.72 -5.40 10.16
C ARG A 199 24.80 -5.92 9.06
N PHE A 200 24.22 -5.04 8.26
CA PHE A 200 23.14 -5.36 7.35
C PHE A 200 23.55 -5.18 5.88
N ALA A 201 23.15 -6.12 5.03
CA ALA A 201 23.41 -6.06 3.60
C ALA A 201 22.13 -6.25 2.80
N LEU A 202 21.93 -5.45 1.75
CA LEU A 202 20.86 -5.66 0.79
C LEU A 202 21.23 -6.80 -0.14
N HIS A 203 20.43 -7.86 -0.17
CA HIS A 203 20.56 -8.97 -1.10
C HIS A 203 19.39 -8.98 -2.08
N VAL A 204 19.70 -9.21 -3.36
CA VAL A 204 18.70 -9.39 -4.41
C VAL A 204 18.76 -10.87 -4.80
N LEU A 205 17.76 -11.64 -4.39
CA LEU A 205 17.79 -13.08 -4.59
C LEU A 205 17.76 -13.43 -6.08
N SER A 206 18.57 -14.41 -6.45
CA SER A 206 18.47 -15.13 -7.70
C SER A 206 17.27 -16.08 -7.69
N PHE A 207 16.91 -16.61 -8.86
CA PHE A 207 15.93 -17.69 -8.98
C PHE A 207 16.26 -18.87 -8.05
N GLU A 208 17.50 -19.32 -8.06
CA GLU A 208 17.95 -20.51 -7.32
C GLU A 208 17.85 -20.32 -5.80
N GLU A 209 18.23 -19.15 -5.29
CA GLU A 209 18.10 -18.83 -3.86
C GLU A 209 16.63 -18.73 -3.43
N ALA A 210 15.82 -18.01 -4.20
CA ALA A 210 14.40 -17.86 -3.90
C ALA A 210 13.66 -19.22 -3.96
N TYR A 211 13.99 -20.05 -4.96
CA TYR A 211 13.47 -21.40 -5.12
C TYR A 211 13.87 -22.31 -3.96
N ARG A 212 15.16 -22.32 -3.58
CA ARG A 212 15.67 -23.14 -2.48
C ARG A 212 14.96 -22.83 -1.17
N HIS A 213 14.85 -21.56 -0.79
CA HIS A 213 14.18 -21.18 0.45
C HIS A 213 12.69 -21.55 0.44
N LEU A 214 12.01 -21.41 -0.70
CA LEU A 214 10.61 -21.81 -0.82
C LEU A 214 10.45 -23.33 -0.74
N VAL A 215 11.33 -24.10 -1.37
CA VAL A 215 11.38 -25.56 -1.27
C VAL A 215 11.60 -26.00 0.18
N GLU A 216 12.58 -25.42 0.87
CA GLU A 216 12.85 -25.72 2.29
C GLU A 216 11.64 -25.41 3.18
N ALA A 217 10.94 -24.29 2.95
CA ALA A 217 9.71 -23.97 3.65
C ALA A 217 8.66 -25.08 3.47
N PHE A 218 8.42 -25.52 2.23
CA PHE A 218 7.48 -26.60 1.94
C PHE A 218 7.93 -27.95 2.52
N ASP A 219 9.23 -28.22 2.57
CA ASP A 219 9.74 -29.45 3.14
C ASP A 219 9.55 -29.47 4.67
N ILE A 220 9.71 -28.34 5.36
CA ILE A 220 9.36 -28.20 6.78
C ILE A 220 7.86 -28.42 6.99
N VAL A 221 7.02 -27.76 6.18
CA VAL A 221 5.56 -27.95 6.21
C VAL A 221 5.20 -29.42 6.00
N GLY A 222 5.84 -30.12 5.06
CA GLY A 222 5.60 -31.54 4.81
C GLY A 222 6.03 -32.47 5.95
N ARG A 223 6.96 -32.05 6.82
CA ARG A 223 7.38 -32.82 8.00
C ARG A 223 6.43 -32.64 9.20
N HIS A 224 5.86 -31.44 9.37
CA HIS A 224 5.17 -31.06 10.61
C HIS A 224 3.66 -30.86 10.47
N CYS A 225 3.16 -30.63 9.27
CA CYS A 225 1.75 -30.33 9.03
C CYS A 225 0.99 -31.54 8.48
N ARG A 226 -0.32 -31.36 8.30
CA ARG A 226 -1.21 -32.46 7.88
C ARG A 226 -0.73 -33.12 6.58
N PRO A 227 -0.75 -34.47 6.51
CA PRO A 227 -0.46 -35.21 5.28
C PRO A 227 -1.47 -35.01 4.16
N ASP A 228 -2.53 -34.23 4.32
CA ASP A 228 -3.52 -33.88 3.28
C ASP A 228 -3.58 -32.37 3.01
N LEU A 229 -2.63 -31.58 3.56
CA LEU A 229 -2.55 -30.14 3.34
C LEU A 229 -2.49 -29.80 1.85
N GLN A 230 -3.36 -28.88 1.42
CA GLN A 230 -3.42 -28.31 0.09
C GLN A 230 -2.93 -26.87 0.12
N THR A 231 -2.14 -26.47 -0.88
CA THR A 231 -1.59 -25.12 -0.97
C THR A 231 -2.12 -24.37 -2.19
N ILE A 232 -2.53 -23.13 -1.97
CA ILE A 232 -2.77 -22.12 -3.00
C ILE A 232 -1.59 -21.15 -2.96
N LEU A 233 -0.70 -21.25 -3.94
CA LEU A 233 0.45 -20.37 -4.10
C LEU A 233 0.09 -19.23 -5.05
N THR A 234 0.48 -18.00 -4.70
CA THR A 234 0.31 -16.84 -5.58
C THR A 234 1.48 -15.87 -5.44
N VAL A 235 1.65 -15.00 -6.44
CA VAL A 235 2.58 -13.86 -6.40
C VAL A 235 1.77 -12.59 -6.15
N SER A 236 2.25 -11.73 -5.26
CA SER A 236 1.57 -10.48 -4.95
C SER A 236 1.62 -9.50 -6.13
N PRO A 237 0.50 -8.86 -6.52
CA PRO A 237 0.52 -7.80 -7.52
C PRO A 237 1.16 -6.51 -7.00
N VAL A 238 1.11 -6.27 -5.68
CA VAL A 238 1.61 -5.03 -5.08
C VAL A 238 3.10 -4.83 -5.41
N PRO A 239 3.48 -3.73 -6.08
CA PRO A 239 4.84 -3.49 -6.51
C PRO A 239 5.71 -3.04 -5.33
N LEU A 240 7.03 -3.08 -5.53
CA LEU A 240 7.96 -2.41 -4.63
C LEU A 240 7.63 -0.91 -4.53
N GLN A 241 7.47 -0.42 -3.29
CA GLN A 241 7.31 1.01 -3.02
C GLN A 241 8.59 1.79 -3.31
N ALA A 242 9.73 1.19 -3.01
CA ALA A 242 11.06 1.74 -3.24
C ALA A 242 12.04 0.58 -3.48
N THR A 243 13.20 0.90 -4.08
CA THR A 243 14.35 0.00 -4.15
C THR A 243 15.56 0.68 -3.52
N HIS A 244 16.37 -0.09 -2.81
CA HIS A 244 17.66 0.33 -2.26
C HIS A 244 18.81 0.11 -3.25
N ARG A 245 18.50 -0.34 -4.47
CA ARG A 245 19.47 -0.54 -5.55
C ARG A 245 19.67 0.75 -6.33
N THR A 246 20.82 0.86 -7.00
CA THR A 246 21.07 1.89 -8.01
C THR A 246 20.34 1.55 -9.32
N ALA A 247 19.01 1.44 -9.26
CA ALA A 247 18.15 1.06 -10.38
C ALA A 247 16.79 1.76 -10.28
N ASP A 248 16.09 1.85 -11.41
CA ASP A 248 14.70 2.29 -11.42
C ASP A 248 13.81 1.27 -10.68
N VAL A 249 12.89 1.76 -9.84
CA VAL A 249 12.04 0.91 -9.00
C VAL A 249 11.11 0.01 -9.82
N ILE A 250 10.65 0.46 -11.00
CA ILE A 250 9.80 -0.32 -11.89
C ILE A 250 10.62 -1.49 -12.45
N VAL A 251 11.85 -1.24 -12.88
CA VAL A 251 12.77 -2.29 -13.38
C VAL A 251 13.11 -3.29 -12.26
N ALA A 252 13.42 -2.81 -11.06
CA ALA A 252 13.68 -3.66 -9.90
C ALA A 252 12.47 -4.52 -9.53
N ASN A 253 11.26 -3.93 -9.57
CA ASN A 253 10.01 -4.64 -9.34
C ASN A 253 9.74 -5.70 -10.42
N CYS A 254 9.94 -5.37 -11.70
CA CYS A 254 9.79 -6.32 -12.81
C CYS A 254 10.69 -7.54 -12.61
N TYR A 255 11.97 -7.34 -12.25
CA TYR A 255 12.86 -8.46 -11.91
C TYR A 255 12.30 -9.28 -10.74
N SER A 256 11.92 -8.62 -9.65
CA SER A 256 11.41 -9.24 -8.43
C SER A 256 10.21 -10.15 -8.69
N LYS A 257 9.19 -9.64 -9.39
CA LYS A 257 7.98 -10.40 -9.69
C LYS A 257 8.22 -11.50 -10.73
N SER A 258 9.09 -11.25 -11.72
CA SER A 258 9.44 -12.26 -12.73
C SER A 258 10.15 -13.47 -12.10
N VAL A 259 11.11 -13.23 -11.19
CA VAL A 259 11.79 -14.31 -10.45
C VAL A 259 10.79 -15.10 -9.62
N LEU A 260 9.96 -14.43 -8.80
CA LEU A 260 8.98 -15.13 -7.96
C LEU A 260 7.95 -15.90 -8.78
N ARG A 261 7.52 -15.38 -9.93
CA ARG A 261 6.59 -16.08 -10.81
C ARG A 261 7.23 -17.34 -11.42
N ALA A 262 8.49 -17.25 -11.85
CA ALA A 262 9.23 -18.41 -12.34
C ALA A 262 9.45 -19.47 -11.23
N VAL A 263 9.74 -19.04 -10.01
CA VAL A 263 9.88 -19.91 -8.83
C VAL A 263 8.56 -20.61 -8.51
N ALA A 264 7.44 -19.88 -8.53
CA ALA A 264 6.11 -20.44 -8.31
C ALA A 264 5.77 -21.52 -9.35
N GLU A 265 6.10 -21.30 -10.62
CA GLU A 265 5.92 -22.30 -11.69
C GLU A 265 6.68 -23.60 -11.39
N HIS A 266 7.96 -23.49 -11.01
CA HIS A 266 8.79 -24.65 -10.72
C HIS A 266 8.28 -25.45 -9.52
N VAL A 267 7.82 -24.77 -8.47
CA VAL A 267 7.28 -25.41 -7.28
C VAL A 267 5.96 -26.13 -7.57
N VAL A 268 5.06 -25.50 -8.33
CA VAL A 268 3.75 -26.06 -8.68
C VAL A 268 3.89 -27.30 -9.55
N LEU A 269 4.73 -27.26 -10.58
CA LEU A 269 4.95 -28.41 -11.47
C LEU A 269 5.66 -29.58 -10.78
N GLY A 270 6.39 -29.32 -9.70
CA GLY A 270 7.08 -30.35 -8.92
C GLY A 270 6.23 -31.00 -7.82
N ARG A 271 5.02 -30.51 -7.52
CA ARG A 271 4.25 -30.93 -6.32
C ARG A 271 2.73 -30.94 -6.57
N GLU A 272 2.11 -32.11 -6.49
CA GLU A 272 0.67 -32.33 -6.79
C GLU A 272 -0.31 -31.52 -5.90
N ARG A 273 0.10 -31.13 -4.69
CA ARG A 273 -0.77 -30.44 -3.71
C ARG A 273 -0.58 -28.94 -3.66
N ILE A 274 0.11 -28.39 -4.66
CA ILE A 274 0.33 -26.95 -4.76
C ILE A 274 -0.28 -26.49 -6.07
N SER A 275 -1.28 -25.62 -5.97
CA SER A 275 -1.95 -24.98 -7.09
C SER A 275 -1.54 -23.51 -7.19
N TYR A 276 -1.55 -22.95 -8.40
CA TYR A 276 -1.28 -21.53 -8.61
C TYR A 276 -2.57 -20.75 -8.75
N PHE A 277 -2.73 -19.68 -7.97
CA PHE A 277 -3.80 -18.70 -8.18
C PHE A 277 -3.24 -17.42 -8.84
N PRO A 278 -3.68 -17.06 -10.07
CA PRO A 278 -3.08 -16.00 -10.87
C PRO A 278 -3.60 -14.60 -10.52
N SER A 279 -3.53 -14.21 -9.24
CA SER A 279 -3.91 -12.84 -8.82
C SER A 279 -2.90 -11.79 -9.31
N TYR A 280 -1.62 -12.17 -9.45
CA TYR A 280 -0.60 -11.31 -10.03
C TYR A 280 -0.98 -10.86 -11.44
N GLU A 281 -1.22 -11.81 -12.34
CA GLU A 281 -1.56 -11.53 -13.74
C GLU A 281 -2.92 -10.86 -13.85
N SER A 282 -3.90 -11.31 -13.07
CA SER A 282 -5.25 -10.72 -13.03
C SER A 282 -5.20 -9.22 -12.73
N VAL A 283 -4.47 -8.80 -11.69
CA VAL A 283 -4.41 -7.38 -11.31
C VAL A 283 -3.48 -6.59 -12.23
N THR A 284 -2.30 -7.12 -12.59
CA THR A 284 -1.30 -6.37 -13.36
C THR A 284 -1.65 -6.18 -14.83
N LEU A 285 -2.47 -7.06 -15.40
CA LEU A 285 -2.91 -6.98 -16.79
C LEU A 285 -4.31 -6.33 -16.94
N SER A 286 -5.03 -6.12 -15.84
CA SER A 286 -6.27 -5.33 -15.85
C SER A 286 -5.98 -3.86 -16.18
N ASP A 287 -7.01 -3.13 -16.61
CA ASP A 287 -6.91 -1.70 -16.85
C ASP A 287 -6.33 -1.00 -15.62
N ARG A 288 -5.21 -0.31 -15.83
CA ARG A 288 -4.44 0.30 -14.75
C ARG A 288 -5.27 1.33 -13.97
N ARG A 289 -6.24 1.99 -14.62
CA ARG A 289 -7.10 3.01 -14.00
C ARG A 289 -8.11 2.41 -13.03
N LEU A 290 -8.49 1.14 -13.23
CA LEU A 290 -9.43 0.43 -12.38
C LEU A 290 -8.72 -0.41 -11.30
N ALA A 291 -7.55 -0.95 -11.63
CA ALA A 291 -6.82 -1.85 -10.74
C ALA A 291 -5.98 -1.14 -9.67
N TRP A 292 -5.57 0.12 -9.91
CA TRP A 292 -4.65 0.85 -9.03
C TRP A 292 -5.23 2.15 -8.50
N GLN A 293 -4.91 2.46 -7.26
CA GLN A 293 -5.16 3.76 -6.66
C GLN A 293 -4.25 4.83 -7.29
N ASP A 294 -4.53 6.10 -6.99
CA ASP A 294 -3.83 7.26 -7.55
C ASP A 294 -2.33 7.32 -7.20
N ASP A 295 -1.89 6.55 -6.21
CA ASP A 295 -0.48 6.42 -5.84
C ASP A 295 0.30 5.40 -6.69
N PHE A 296 -0.38 4.74 -7.63
CA PHE A 296 0.20 3.76 -8.57
C PHE A 296 0.79 2.49 -7.93
N VAL A 297 0.63 2.31 -6.62
CA VAL A 297 1.22 1.22 -5.82
C VAL A 297 0.15 0.39 -5.14
N HIS A 298 -0.86 1.03 -4.55
CA HIS A 298 -1.93 0.29 -3.89
C HIS A 298 -2.98 -0.12 -4.91
N VAL A 299 -3.46 -1.36 -4.74
CA VAL A 299 -4.57 -1.88 -5.54
C VAL A 299 -5.89 -1.34 -5.01
N THR A 300 -6.88 -1.19 -5.88
CA THR A 300 -8.24 -0.77 -5.48
C THR A 300 -8.93 -1.85 -4.64
N LYS A 301 -9.90 -1.46 -3.79
CA LYS A 301 -10.62 -2.44 -2.97
C LYS A 301 -11.48 -3.36 -3.84
N GLU A 302 -11.93 -2.84 -4.96
CA GLU A 302 -12.78 -3.47 -5.95
C GLU A 302 -12.03 -4.57 -6.68
N ILE A 303 -10.81 -4.32 -7.18
CA ILE A 303 -10.02 -5.36 -7.85
C ILE A 303 -9.58 -6.46 -6.88
N VAL A 304 -9.34 -6.09 -5.61
CA VAL A 304 -9.05 -7.02 -4.54
C VAL A 304 -10.25 -7.93 -4.29
N ALA A 305 -11.42 -7.34 -4.01
CA ALA A 305 -12.66 -8.08 -3.78
C ALA A 305 -12.96 -9.00 -4.96
N PHE A 306 -12.86 -8.50 -6.19
CA PHE A 306 -13.02 -9.28 -7.42
C PHE A 306 -12.13 -10.52 -7.44
N ASN A 307 -10.83 -10.38 -7.19
CA ASN A 307 -9.89 -11.50 -7.23
C ASN A 307 -10.12 -12.49 -6.09
N VAL A 308 -10.35 -11.99 -4.88
CA VAL A 308 -10.57 -12.85 -3.72
C VAL A 308 -11.90 -13.60 -3.86
N ASP A 309 -12.98 -12.94 -4.29
CA ASP A 309 -14.25 -13.59 -4.57
C ASP A 309 -14.12 -14.64 -5.66
N ARG A 310 -13.39 -14.35 -6.73
CA ARG A 310 -13.12 -15.30 -7.80
C ARG A 310 -12.41 -16.55 -7.29
N MET A 311 -11.39 -16.37 -6.44
CA MET A 311 -10.69 -17.48 -5.81
C MET A 311 -11.65 -18.27 -4.92
N VAL A 312 -12.28 -17.63 -3.93
CA VAL A 312 -13.07 -18.33 -2.93
C VAL A 312 -14.32 -18.97 -3.54
N ASN A 313 -14.99 -18.34 -4.50
CA ASN A 313 -16.12 -18.95 -5.22
C ASN A 313 -15.68 -20.23 -5.95
N ALA A 314 -14.52 -20.19 -6.62
CA ALA A 314 -14.01 -21.35 -7.33
C ALA A 314 -13.75 -22.53 -6.38
N TYR A 315 -13.15 -22.29 -5.22
CA TYR A 315 -12.87 -23.33 -4.21
C TYR A 315 -14.08 -23.74 -3.38
N THR A 316 -15.15 -22.92 -3.30
CA THR A 316 -16.39 -23.27 -2.58
C THR A 316 -17.49 -23.83 -3.47
N GLY A 317 -17.34 -23.76 -4.79
CA GLY A 317 -18.39 -24.11 -5.75
C GLY A 317 -19.58 -23.14 -5.76
N ALA A 318 -19.43 -21.94 -5.18
CA ALA A 318 -20.48 -20.93 -5.16
C ALA A 318 -20.68 -20.30 -6.57
N PRO A 319 -21.93 -20.02 -7.00
CA PRO A 319 -22.21 -19.42 -8.29
C PRO A 319 -21.62 -18.01 -8.42
N GLU A 320 -21.19 -17.62 -9.63
CA GLU A 320 -20.51 -16.33 -9.94
C GLU A 320 -21.41 -15.07 -9.79
N SER A 321 -22.62 -15.19 -9.21
CA SER A 321 -23.68 -14.17 -9.28
C SER A 321 -23.36 -12.82 -8.63
N ALA A 322 -22.34 -12.73 -7.76
CA ALA A 322 -21.93 -11.47 -7.12
C ALA A 322 -20.98 -10.61 -7.98
N GLN A 323 -20.35 -11.18 -9.01
CA GLN A 323 -19.32 -10.50 -9.81
C GLN A 323 -19.90 -9.38 -10.71
N PHE A 324 -21.14 -9.54 -11.18
CA PHE A 324 -21.78 -8.62 -12.11
C PHE A 324 -22.24 -7.30 -11.49
N ALA A 325 -22.56 -7.27 -10.19
CA ALA A 325 -23.03 -6.06 -9.52
C ALA A 325 -21.89 -5.04 -9.28
N ILE A 326 -20.70 -5.51 -8.89
CA ILE A 326 -19.50 -4.67 -8.72
C ILE A 326 -19.02 -4.14 -10.09
N MET A 327 -19.15 -4.94 -11.16
CA MET A 327 -18.83 -4.53 -12.52
C MET A 327 -19.76 -3.43 -13.07
N ALA A 328 -21.05 -3.48 -12.75
CA ALA A 328 -22.02 -2.49 -13.23
C ALA A 328 -21.81 -1.08 -12.63
N ASP A 329 -21.41 -0.98 -11.36
CA ASP A 329 -21.07 0.29 -10.71
C ASP A 329 -19.72 0.86 -11.21
N LEU A 330 -18.76 -0.01 -11.57
CA LEU A 330 -17.48 0.39 -12.17
C LEU A 330 -17.60 0.76 -13.65
N ASP A 331 -18.61 0.26 -14.36
CA ASP A 331 -18.92 0.64 -15.75
C ASP A 331 -19.51 2.08 -15.85
N ALA A 332 -20.03 2.65 -14.77
CA ALA A 332 -20.60 4.01 -14.78
C ALA A 332 -19.56 5.14 -14.93
N ASP A 333 -18.31 4.89 -14.50
CA ASP A 333 -17.17 5.81 -14.65
C ASP A 333 -16.27 5.46 -15.87
N ARG A 334 -16.76 4.60 -16.77
CA ARG A 334 -15.99 4.08 -17.89
C ARG A 334 -15.76 5.14 -18.97
N GLU A 335 -14.49 5.35 -19.28
CA GLU A 335 -14.07 6.14 -20.43
C GLU A 335 -14.44 5.42 -21.74
N PRO A 336 -15.04 6.12 -22.72
CA PRO A 336 -15.45 5.49 -24.00
C PRO A 336 -14.23 5.02 -24.79
N GLU A 337 -14.45 4.09 -25.72
CA GLU A 337 -13.39 3.55 -26.56
C GLU A 337 -12.66 4.70 -27.32
N GLY A 338 -11.32 4.69 -27.28
CA GLY A 338 -10.48 5.77 -27.83
C GLY A 338 -10.26 6.97 -26.91
N ALA A 339 -10.99 7.11 -25.79
CA ALA A 339 -10.84 8.22 -24.85
C ALA A 339 -9.41 8.30 -24.28
N LEU A 340 -8.74 7.18 -24.03
CA LEU A 340 -7.35 7.14 -23.57
C LEU A 340 -6.40 7.95 -24.46
N GLY A 341 -6.44 7.68 -25.76
CA GLY A 341 -5.65 8.42 -26.75
C GLY A 341 -6.08 9.88 -26.79
N MET A 342 -7.39 10.13 -26.74
CA MET A 342 -7.91 11.50 -26.78
C MET A 342 -7.54 12.34 -25.56
N ILE A 343 -7.51 11.74 -24.36
CA ILE A 343 -7.04 12.36 -23.12
C ILE A 343 -5.55 12.70 -23.21
N GLU A 344 -4.76 11.81 -23.81
CA GLU A 344 -3.33 12.05 -23.98
C GLU A 344 -3.06 13.19 -24.97
N GLU A 345 -3.76 13.21 -26.10
CA GLU A 345 -3.72 14.33 -27.04
C GLU A 345 -4.24 15.63 -26.40
N ALA A 346 -5.29 15.57 -25.58
CA ALA A 346 -5.77 16.71 -24.81
C ALA A 346 -4.72 17.24 -23.83
N ARG A 347 -3.98 16.35 -23.16
CA ARG A 347 -2.89 16.76 -22.27
C ARG A 347 -1.76 17.45 -23.04
N LYS A 348 -1.38 16.94 -24.21
CA LYS A 348 -0.40 17.57 -25.10
C LYS A 348 -0.89 18.94 -25.59
N ALA A 349 -2.15 19.01 -26.03
CA ALA A 349 -2.80 20.24 -26.48
C ALA A 349 -2.86 21.30 -25.36
N ARG A 350 -3.22 20.90 -24.13
CA ARG A 350 -3.18 21.79 -22.95
C ARG A 350 -1.79 22.33 -22.69
N ALA A 351 -0.77 21.47 -22.69
CA ALA A 351 0.62 21.90 -22.52
C ALA A 351 1.09 22.86 -23.63
N ALA A 352 0.61 22.66 -24.86
CA ALA A 352 0.85 23.53 -26.00
C ALA A 352 -0.06 24.78 -26.05
N ARG A 353 -1.05 24.88 -25.15
CA ARG A 353 -2.13 25.89 -25.15
C ARG A 353 -2.91 25.95 -26.47
N ASP A 354 -3.16 24.80 -27.08
CA ASP A 354 -3.89 24.66 -28.35
C ASP A 354 -5.41 24.77 -28.14
N ALA A 355 -5.94 25.97 -28.35
CA ALA A 355 -7.37 26.24 -28.22
C ALA A 355 -8.22 25.56 -29.31
N ASP A 356 -7.67 25.42 -30.52
CA ASP A 356 -8.38 24.87 -31.67
C ASP A 356 -8.63 23.38 -31.48
N PHE A 357 -7.68 22.65 -30.89
CA PHE A 357 -7.87 21.26 -30.50
C PHE A 357 -9.06 21.08 -29.56
N PHE A 358 -9.15 21.87 -28.48
CA PHE A 358 -10.24 21.75 -27.52
C PHE A 358 -11.59 22.18 -28.11
N ALA A 359 -11.61 23.20 -28.96
CA ALA A 359 -12.81 23.62 -29.68
C ALA A 359 -13.31 22.54 -30.65
N ALA A 360 -12.40 21.93 -31.43
CA ALA A 360 -12.74 20.91 -32.41
C ALA A 360 -13.23 19.60 -31.78
N ASN A 361 -12.91 19.36 -30.51
CA ASN A 361 -13.19 18.11 -29.80
C ASN A 361 -14.02 18.32 -28.53
N ALA A 362 -14.78 19.41 -28.45
CA ALA A 362 -15.53 19.77 -27.25
C ALA A 362 -16.59 18.72 -26.85
N ASP A 363 -17.11 17.94 -27.82
CA ASP A 363 -18.08 16.87 -27.60
C ASP A 363 -17.51 15.73 -26.75
N TRP A 364 -16.20 15.52 -26.76
CA TRP A 364 -15.54 14.55 -25.89
C TRP A 364 -15.69 14.88 -24.41
N ALA A 365 -15.87 16.15 -24.04
CA ALA A 365 -16.11 16.51 -22.65
C ALA A 365 -17.46 15.99 -22.12
N GLU A 366 -18.42 15.67 -22.99
CA GLU A 366 -19.69 15.06 -22.60
C GLU A 366 -19.60 13.54 -22.43
N ARG A 367 -18.59 12.93 -23.07
CA ARG A 367 -18.45 11.46 -23.15
C ARG A 367 -17.32 10.93 -22.28
N SER A 368 -16.32 11.76 -21.99
CA SER A 368 -15.08 11.39 -21.30
C SER A 368 -14.80 12.36 -20.15
N THR A 369 -14.85 11.84 -18.93
CA THR A 369 -14.53 12.60 -17.72
C THR A 369 -13.07 13.06 -17.73
N GLY A 370 -12.15 12.21 -18.19
CA GLY A 370 -10.74 12.53 -18.33
C GLY A 370 -10.50 13.64 -19.33
N PHE A 371 -11.17 13.63 -20.49
CA PHE A 371 -11.07 14.71 -21.47
C PHE A 371 -11.64 16.01 -20.90
N LEU A 372 -12.81 15.93 -20.24
CA LEU A 372 -13.43 17.04 -19.55
C LEU A 372 -12.47 17.71 -18.57
N ILE A 373 -11.73 16.92 -17.77
CA ILE A 373 -10.76 17.44 -16.80
C ILE A 373 -9.60 18.17 -17.50
N GLU A 374 -9.04 17.61 -18.57
CA GLU A 374 -7.95 18.26 -19.31
C GLU A 374 -8.43 19.55 -19.99
N HIS A 375 -9.64 19.56 -20.55
CA HIS A 375 -10.26 20.74 -21.15
C HIS A 375 -10.53 21.82 -20.10
N ALA A 376 -11.09 21.47 -18.94
CA ALA A 376 -11.29 22.42 -17.85
C ALA A 376 -9.95 22.98 -17.33
N GLY A 377 -8.92 22.15 -17.26
CA GLY A 377 -7.57 22.59 -16.90
C GLY A 377 -6.98 23.60 -17.90
N PHE A 378 -7.14 23.35 -19.20
CA PHE A 378 -6.77 24.31 -20.25
C PHE A 378 -7.51 25.65 -20.10
N LEU A 379 -8.82 25.61 -19.86
CA LEU A 379 -9.62 26.82 -19.65
C LEU A 379 -9.15 27.60 -18.41
N ALA A 380 -8.86 26.91 -17.30
CA ALA A 380 -8.34 27.56 -16.11
C ALA A 380 -6.97 28.24 -16.34
N GLU A 381 -6.07 27.59 -17.08
CA GLU A 381 -4.74 28.12 -17.41
C GLU A 381 -4.75 29.28 -18.42
N THR A 382 -5.84 29.43 -19.17
CA THR A 382 -6.05 30.50 -20.16
C THR A 382 -6.97 31.61 -19.64
N ASP A 383 -7.07 31.75 -18.32
CA ASP A 383 -7.85 32.80 -17.64
C ASP A 383 -9.37 32.73 -17.93
N ARG A 384 -9.87 31.51 -18.17
CA ARG A 384 -11.29 31.18 -18.40
C ARG A 384 -11.84 30.31 -17.28
N SER A 385 -11.50 30.66 -16.03
CA SER A 385 -11.87 29.90 -14.82
C SER A 385 -13.37 29.66 -14.66
N ASP A 386 -14.23 30.62 -15.02
CA ASP A 386 -15.70 30.43 -14.97
C ASP A 386 -16.18 29.35 -15.94
N ALA A 387 -15.61 29.31 -17.14
CA ALA A 387 -15.93 28.29 -18.13
C ALA A 387 -15.42 26.91 -17.68
N ALA A 388 -14.24 26.86 -17.07
CA ALA A 388 -13.69 25.64 -16.48
C ALA A 388 -14.60 25.09 -15.37
N ARG A 389 -15.06 25.96 -14.45
CA ARG A 389 -15.99 25.59 -13.37
C ARG A 389 -17.32 25.10 -13.91
N ALA A 390 -17.92 25.80 -14.87
CA ALA A 390 -19.17 25.40 -15.51
C ALA A 390 -19.06 24.05 -16.25
N LEU A 391 -17.89 23.75 -16.80
CA LEU A 391 -17.60 22.47 -17.43
C LEU A 391 -17.48 21.35 -16.38
N LEU A 392 -16.72 21.57 -15.31
CA LEU A 392 -16.52 20.60 -14.22
C LEU A 392 -17.79 20.29 -13.44
N ALA A 393 -18.68 21.27 -13.27
CA ALA A 393 -19.96 21.10 -12.58
C ALA A 393 -20.88 20.04 -13.23
N ARG A 394 -20.63 19.67 -14.50
CA ARG A 394 -21.39 18.66 -15.24
C ARG A 394 -21.06 17.23 -14.81
N SER A 395 -19.91 17.00 -14.15
CA SER A 395 -19.47 15.67 -13.72
C SER A 395 -19.57 15.51 -12.21
N GLN A 396 -20.03 14.35 -11.77
CA GLN A 396 -20.01 13.95 -10.36
C GLN A 396 -18.72 13.21 -9.98
N ALA A 397 -17.86 12.92 -10.96
CA ALA A 397 -16.65 12.15 -10.73
C ALA A 397 -15.74 12.85 -9.71
N PRO A 398 -15.17 12.12 -8.73
CA PRO A 398 -14.39 12.72 -7.65
C PRO A 398 -13.27 13.65 -8.10
N ARG A 399 -12.54 13.29 -9.16
CA ARG A 399 -11.43 14.11 -9.68
C ARG A 399 -11.91 15.42 -10.30
N ALA A 400 -13.06 15.41 -11.00
CA ALA A 400 -13.67 16.62 -11.55
C ALA A 400 -14.18 17.53 -10.43
N ARG A 401 -14.83 16.96 -9.41
CA ARG A 401 -15.28 17.68 -8.21
C ARG A 401 -14.13 18.28 -7.40
N LEU A 402 -13.00 17.57 -7.31
CA LEU A 402 -11.80 18.06 -6.63
C LEU A 402 -11.19 19.25 -7.38
N LEU A 403 -11.05 19.16 -8.70
CA LEU A 403 -10.56 20.28 -9.52
C LEU A 403 -11.51 21.48 -9.46
N LEU A 404 -12.82 21.25 -9.45
CA LEU A 404 -13.81 22.31 -9.26
C LEU A 404 -13.60 23.05 -7.93
N ALA A 405 -13.39 22.30 -6.84
CA ALA A 405 -13.12 22.88 -5.53
C ALA A 405 -11.77 23.63 -5.47
N GLU A 406 -10.74 23.15 -6.19
CA GLU A 406 -9.46 23.86 -6.32
C GLU A 406 -9.63 25.21 -7.03
N LEU A 407 -10.41 25.24 -8.11
CA LEU A 407 -10.71 26.49 -8.81
C LEU A 407 -11.56 27.43 -7.97
N ALA A 408 -12.54 26.91 -7.20
CA ALA A 408 -13.33 27.66 -6.22
C ALA A 408 -12.41 28.38 -5.21
N ILE A 409 -11.54 27.61 -4.55
CA ILE A 409 -10.51 28.12 -3.63
C ILE A 409 -9.62 29.17 -4.28
N ALA A 410 -9.17 28.94 -5.53
CA ALA A 410 -8.26 29.86 -6.21
C ALA A 410 -8.87 31.24 -6.49
N ALA A 411 -10.20 31.37 -6.60
CA ALA A 411 -10.85 32.67 -6.73
C ALA A 411 -11.35 33.25 -5.39
N GLY A 412 -11.07 32.57 -4.27
CA GLY A 412 -11.51 33.00 -2.93
C GLY A 412 -12.92 32.52 -2.53
N ASP A 413 -13.55 31.64 -3.31
CA ASP A 413 -14.89 31.11 -3.04
C ASP A 413 -14.81 29.87 -2.13
N ASP A 414 -14.21 30.03 -0.95
CA ASP A 414 -14.00 28.93 -0.01
C ASP A 414 -15.32 28.31 0.45
N GLU A 415 -16.38 29.11 0.59
CA GLU A 415 -17.73 28.67 0.98
C GLU A 415 -18.32 27.67 -0.01
N ASP A 416 -18.04 27.82 -1.31
CA ASP A 416 -18.49 26.91 -2.36
C ASP A 416 -17.64 25.61 -2.41
N ALA A 417 -16.35 25.72 -2.06
CA ALA A 417 -15.42 24.60 -2.08
C ALA A 417 -15.63 23.63 -0.90
N ILE A 418 -15.89 24.16 0.30
CA ILE A 418 -15.95 23.39 1.55
C ILE A 418 -16.97 22.24 1.50
N PRO A 419 -18.24 22.43 1.09
CA PRO A 419 -19.22 21.35 1.01
C PRO A 419 -18.77 20.23 0.06
N THR A 420 -18.19 20.60 -1.08
CA THR A 420 -17.67 19.65 -2.07
C THR A 420 -16.51 18.84 -1.50
N LEU A 421 -15.55 19.50 -0.84
CA LEU A 421 -14.39 18.84 -0.23
C LEU A 421 -14.78 17.92 0.94
N ARG A 422 -15.74 18.35 1.77
CA ARG A 422 -16.26 17.52 2.87
C ARG A 422 -16.99 16.29 2.34
N ALA A 423 -17.79 16.42 1.27
CA ALA A 423 -18.43 15.28 0.62
C ALA A 423 -17.41 14.27 0.05
N LEU A 424 -16.34 14.77 -0.60
CA LEU A 424 -15.24 13.93 -1.09
C LEU A 424 -14.49 13.24 0.05
N GLY A 425 -14.30 13.92 1.18
CA GLY A 425 -13.73 13.33 2.39
C GLY A 425 -14.60 12.21 2.98
N ALA A 426 -15.90 12.45 3.10
CA ALA A 426 -16.86 11.47 3.63
C ALA A 426 -16.99 10.21 2.75
N ALA A 427 -16.76 10.33 1.44
CA ALA A 427 -16.70 9.20 0.51
C ALA A 427 -15.49 8.27 0.72
N LYS A 428 -14.61 8.55 1.70
CA LYS A 428 -13.42 7.75 2.05
C LYS A 428 -12.50 7.49 0.86
N LEU A 429 -12.41 8.47 -0.04
CA LEU A 429 -11.54 8.40 -1.21
C LEU A 429 -10.06 8.35 -0.79
N PRO A 430 -9.22 7.56 -1.48
CA PRO A 430 -7.80 7.50 -1.19
C PRO A 430 -7.12 8.84 -1.47
N GLY A 431 -6.11 9.19 -0.67
CA GLY A 431 -5.36 10.44 -0.78
C GLY A 431 -5.73 11.49 0.27
N GLN A 432 -4.85 12.49 0.41
CA GLN A 432 -4.93 13.53 1.46
C GLN A 432 -5.19 14.93 0.89
N LYS A 433 -5.26 15.09 -0.44
CA LYS A 433 -5.33 16.41 -1.08
C LYS A 433 -6.62 17.16 -0.73
N GLN A 434 -7.76 16.49 -0.82
CA GLN A 434 -9.08 17.00 -0.45
C GLN A 434 -9.13 17.48 1.00
N TRP A 435 -8.56 16.71 1.93
CA TRP A 435 -8.52 17.05 3.34
C TRP A 435 -7.61 18.24 3.64
N ARG A 436 -6.44 18.31 2.99
CA ARG A 436 -5.54 19.47 3.12
C ARG A 436 -6.17 20.74 2.56
N LEU A 437 -6.85 20.65 1.41
CA LEU A 437 -7.61 21.77 0.85
C LEU A 437 -8.76 22.19 1.76
N LEU A 438 -9.49 21.23 2.34
CA LEU A 438 -10.57 21.50 3.29
C LEU A 438 -10.05 22.21 4.55
N LEU A 439 -8.91 21.77 5.09
CA LEU A 439 -8.25 22.42 6.22
C LEU A 439 -7.82 23.84 5.89
N ASP A 440 -7.10 24.02 4.77
CA ASP A 440 -6.57 25.34 4.38
C ASP A 440 -7.73 26.32 4.04
N ALA A 441 -8.81 25.86 3.40
CA ALA A 441 -10.01 26.66 3.12
C ALA A 441 -10.78 27.01 4.40
N THR A 442 -11.04 26.03 5.27
CA THR A 442 -11.71 26.27 6.57
C THR A 442 -10.93 27.28 7.41
N ALA A 443 -9.60 27.18 7.41
CA ALA A 443 -8.75 28.08 8.18
C ALA A 443 -8.71 29.51 7.64
N ARG A 444 -8.93 29.75 6.34
CA ARG A 444 -9.05 31.13 5.84
C ARG A 444 -10.26 31.87 6.42
N GLY A 445 -11.29 31.14 6.86
CA GLY A 445 -12.41 31.68 7.63
C GLY A 445 -12.04 32.11 9.07
N GLY A 446 -10.83 31.79 9.56
CA GLY A 446 -10.31 32.26 10.84
C GLY A 446 -10.79 31.49 12.08
N ASP A 447 -11.54 30.40 11.93
CA ASP A 447 -12.12 29.65 13.04
C ASP A 447 -11.31 28.38 13.38
N ALA A 448 -10.61 28.41 14.51
CA ALA A 448 -9.86 27.27 15.02
C ALA A 448 -10.76 26.09 15.40
N GLU A 449 -11.99 26.30 15.89
CA GLU A 449 -12.93 25.22 16.21
C GLU A 449 -13.39 24.48 14.96
N ALA A 450 -13.61 25.20 13.87
CA ALA A 450 -13.93 24.60 12.58
C ALA A 450 -12.78 23.71 12.07
N VAL A 451 -11.52 24.13 12.26
CA VAL A 451 -10.34 23.30 11.93
C VAL A 451 -10.32 22.01 12.77
N ILE A 452 -10.64 22.08 14.06
CA ILE A 452 -10.74 20.89 14.93
C ILE A 452 -11.91 19.98 14.50
N ALA A 453 -13.02 20.54 14.00
CA ALA A 453 -14.11 19.73 13.45
C ALA A 453 -13.64 18.95 12.22
N VAL A 454 -12.90 19.58 11.31
CA VAL A 454 -12.31 18.92 10.13
C VAL A 454 -11.31 17.83 10.55
N GLU A 455 -10.50 18.06 11.59
CA GLU A 455 -9.60 17.03 12.13
C GLU A 455 -10.37 15.79 12.58
N ARG A 456 -11.48 15.95 13.32
CA ARG A 456 -12.32 14.82 13.75
C ARG A 456 -12.93 14.08 12.57
N GLU A 457 -13.41 14.81 11.56
CA GLU A 457 -13.92 14.22 10.31
C GLU A 457 -12.83 13.42 9.58
N TRP A 458 -11.62 13.97 9.50
CA TRP A 458 -10.50 13.31 8.84
C TRP A 458 -10.04 12.06 9.61
N LEU A 459 -9.94 12.12 10.94
CA LEU A 459 -9.61 10.98 11.78
C LEU A 459 -10.66 9.86 11.67
N ALA A 460 -11.94 10.20 11.56
CA ALA A 460 -13.00 9.21 11.34
C ALA A 460 -12.90 8.54 9.96
N ALA A 461 -12.48 9.28 8.94
CA ALA A 461 -12.31 8.75 7.58
C ALA A 461 -11.00 7.94 7.42
N ALA A 462 -9.93 8.34 8.10
CA ALA A 462 -8.59 7.77 7.99
C ALA A 462 -7.93 7.60 9.39
N PRO A 463 -8.45 6.71 10.26
CA PRO A 463 -7.97 6.55 11.63
C PRO A 463 -6.53 6.03 11.73
N TYR A 464 -5.96 5.53 10.64
CA TYR A 464 -4.58 5.06 10.55
C TYR A 464 -3.56 6.18 10.27
N ALA A 465 -4.01 7.38 9.89
CA ALA A 465 -3.13 8.48 9.47
C ALA A 465 -2.89 9.52 10.58
N VAL A 466 -3.11 9.16 11.85
CA VAL A 466 -3.09 10.09 13.01
C VAL A 466 -1.87 11.02 13.00
N PRO A 467 -0.61 10.57 12.88
CA PRO A 467 0.54 11.48 12.93
C PRO A 467 0.58 12.45 11.75
N THR A 468 0.14 12.02 10.57
CA THR A 468 0.09 12.86 9.37
C THR A 468 -1.03 13.90 9.46
N ILE A 469 -2.19 13.51 9.99
CA ILE A 469 -3.31 14.42 10.25
C ILE A 469 -2.90 15.47 11.28
N ALA A 470 -2.33 15.03 12.41
CA ALA A 470 -1.84 15.89 13.48
C ALA A 470 -0.85 16.94 12.94
N PHE A 471 0.11 16.54 12.11
CA PHE A 471 1.05 17.48 11.47
C PHE A 471 0.34 18.56 10.63
N HIS A 472 -0.58 18.16 9.76
CA HIS A 472 -1.27 19.11 8.88
C HIS A 472 -2.18 20.07 9.65
N VAL A 473 -2.89 19.56 10.66
CA VAL A 473 -3.76 20.37 11.53
C VAL A 473 -2.92 21.32 12.39
N ALA A 474 -1.82 20.85 12.98
CA ALA A 474 -0.91 21.68 13.77
C ALA A 474 -0.35 22.87 12.97
N ARG A 475 0.05 22.63 11.72
CA ARG A 475 0.52 23.68 10.81
C ARG A 475 -0.53 24.76 10.57
N VAL A 476 -1.79 24.35 10.43
CA VAL A 476 -2.90 25.26 10.16
C VAL A 476 -3.30 26.04 11.41
N LEU A 477 -3.43 25.39 12.56
CA LEU A 477 -3.70 26.04 13.84
C LEU A 477 -2.62 27.07 14.20
N ARG A 478 -1.34 26.74 13.97
CA ARG A 478 -0.25 27.69 14.15
C ARG A 478 -0.41 28.93 13.28
N LYS A 479 -0.79 28.78 12.00
CA LYS A 479 -1.04 29.93 11.10
C LYS A 479 -2.20 30.81 11.59
N LEU A 480 -3.16 30.23 12.29
CA LEU A 480 -4.25 30.96 12.95
C LEU A 480 -3.84 31.63 14.27
N GLY A 481 -2.62 31.37 14.76
CA GLY A 481 -2.14 31.84 16.06
C GLY A 481 -2.59 30.99 17.25
N ASP A 482 -3.25 29.86 17.02
CA ASP A 482 -3.68 28.92 18.08
C ASP A 482 -2.54 27.96 18.44
N ILE A 483 -1.51 28.53 19.07
CA ILE A 483 -0.28 27.81 19.43
C ILE A 483 -0.56 26.73 20.48
N GLU A 484 -1.47 27.01 21.43
CA GLU A 484 -1.85 26.08 22.51
C GLU A 484 -2.32 24.73 21.96
N ARG A 485 -3.14 24.76 20.90
CA ARG A 485 -3.65 23.53 20.27
C ARG A 485 -2.72 22.97 19.20
N ALA A 486 -1.84 23.78 18.60
CA ALA A 486 -0.87 23.32 17.62
C ALA A 486 0.25 22.46 18.24
N VAL A 487 0.78 22.87 19.40
CA VAL A 487 1.94 22.24 20.05
C VAL A 487 1.74 20.74 20.38
N PRO A 488 0.63 20.31 21.02
CA PRO A 488 0.41 18.88 21.31
C PRO A 488 0.39 18.01 20.06
N ARG A 489 -0.15 18.52 18.94
CA ARG A 489 -0.23 17.80 17.66
C ARG A 489 1.14 17.67 16.98
N PHE A 490 2.00 18.68 17.09
CA PHE A 490 3.39 18.54 16.65
C PHE A 490 4.14 17.47 17.46
N ARG A 491 3.89 17.37 18.78
CA ARG A 491 4.47 16.30 19.61
C ARG A 491 3.98 14.92 19.19
N GLU A 492 2.68 14.77 18.91
CA GLU A 492 2.09 13.52 18.42
C GLU A 492 2.68 13.09 17.06
N ALA A 493 2.93 14.04 16.17
CA ALA A 493 3.50 13.77 14.85
C ALA A 493 4.99 13.44 14.86
N ARG A 494 5.73 13.74 15.94
CA ARG A 494 7.20 13.71 16.00
C ARG A 494 7.81 12.34 15.64
N ASP A 495 7.30 11.27 16.24
CA ASP A 495 7.87 9.92 16.08
C ASP A 495 7.66 9.36 14.66
N HIS A 496 6.74 9.94 13.89
CA HIS A 496 6.44 9.51 12.52
C HIS A 496 7.36 10.13 11.48
N PHE A 497 7.65 11.44 11.58
CA PHE A 497 8.43 12.16 10.57
C PHE A 497 9.95 12.08 10.81
N GLY A 498 10.38 11.68 12.02
CA GLY A 498 11.79 11.53 12.39
C GLY A 498 12.58 12.85 12.45
N ALA A 499 13.76 12.83 13.08
CA ALA A 499 14.62 14.01 13.25
C ALA A 499 15.19 14.58 11.92
N GLY A 500 15.03 13.87 10.80
CA GLY A 500 15.58 14.25 9.49
C GLY A 500 14.60 14.98 8.55
N SER A 501 13.31 15.10 8.88
CA SER A 501 12.34 15.77 7.99
C SER A 501 12.46 17.28 8.10
N GLY A 502 13.12 17.91 7.12
CA GLY A 502 13.32 19.36 7.10
C GLY A 502 12.03 20.18 7.13
N GLN A 503 10.94 19.72 6.51
CA GLN A 503 9.65 20.42 6.57
C GLN A 503 9.01 20.31 7.96
N PHE A 504 9.06 19.11 8.57
CA PHE A 504 8.52 18.90 9.90
C PHE A 504 9.27 19.73 10.95
N ALA A 505 10.61 19.71 10.90
CA ALA A 505 11.48 20.47 11.79
C ALA A 505 11.22 21.98 11.70
N VAL A 506 11.06 22.53 10.49
CA VAL A 506 10.75 23.95 10.31
C VAL A 506 9.43 24.35 10.98
N GLU A 507 8.36 23.57 10.76
CA GLU A 507 7.03 23.93 11.26
C GLU A 507 6.90 23.71 12.77
N SER A 508 7.43 22.60 13.29
CA SER A 508 7.36 22.27 14.71
C SER A 508 8.27 23.15 15.56
N ALA A 509 9.52 23.40 15.14
CA ALA A 509 10.43 24.28 15.87
C ALA A 509 9.91 25.73 15.91
N ALA A 510 9.30 26.21 14.83
CA ALA A 510 8.66 27.52 14.83
C ALA A 510 7.46 27.56 15.80
N ALA A 511 6.64 26.51 15.86
CA ALA A 511 5.55 26.42 16.82
C ALA A 511 6.04 26.41 18.29
N PHE A 512 7.11 25.66 18.56
CA PHE A 512 7.70 25.59 19.89
C PHE A 512 8.33 26.91 20.31
N LEU A 513 9.00 27.63 19.39
CA LEU A 513 9.48 28.99 19.64
C LEU A 513 8.33 29.97 19.90
N ASP A 514 7.25 29.91 19.10
CA ASP A 514 6.05 30.73 19.30
C ASP A 514 5.40 30.45 20.68
N ALA A 515 5.63 29.26 21.25
CA ALA A 515 5.18 28.83 22.58
C ALA A 515 6.19 29.07 23.72
N GLY A 516 7.41 29.57 23.44
CA GLY A 516 8.48 29.70 24.43
C GLY A 516 9.15 28.39 24.86
N LEU A 517 8.97 27.29 24.10
CA LEU A 517 9.49 25.96 24.38
C LEU A 517 10.86 25.76 23.69
N HIS A 518 11.89 26.46 24.17
CA HIS A 518 13.19 26.53 23.50
C HIS A 518 13.92 25.18 23.40
N ASP A 519 13.83 24.34 24.44
CA ASP A 519 14.45 23.00 24.42
C ASP A 519 13.83 22.09 23.35
N GLU A 520 12.50 22.10 23.24
CA GLU A 520 11.81 21.31 22.21
C GLU A 520 12.06 21.84 20.80
N ALA A 521 12.20 23.16 20.65
CA ALA A 521 12.61 23.77 19.39
C ALA A 521 14.03 23.32 18.99
N ARG A 522 14.97 23.27 19.94
CA ARG A 522 16.34 22.78 19.73
C ARG A 522 16.33 21.31 19.30
N ASP A 523 15.58 20.47 20.01
CA ASP A 523 15.44 19.05 19.71
C ASP A 523 14.84 18.81 18.33
N ALA A 524 13.83 19.60 17.93
CA ALA A 524 13.24 19.51 16.60
C ALA A 524 14.20 19.90 15.46
N LEU A 525 15.17 20.77 15.73
CA LEU A 525 16.17 21.23 14.76
C LEU A 525 17.43 20.35 14.71
N ALA A 526 17.64 19.51 15.71
CA ALA A 526 18.81 18.66 15.86
C ALA A 526 18.87 17.60 14.75
N GLY A 527 19.91 17.65 13.91
CA GLY A 527 20.09 16.72 12.79
C GLY A 527 19.13 16.92 11.61
N ALA A 528 18.30 17.97 11.63
CA ALA A 528 17.37 18.26 10.54
C ALA A 528 18.09 18.86 9.32
N GLU A 529 17.86 18.27 8.14
CA GLU A 529 18.39 18.76 6.87
C GLU A 529 17.26 19.24 5.94
N GLY A 530 17.46 20.42 5.33
CA GLY A 530 16.50 20.98 4.38
C GLY A 530 16.69 20.39 2.99
N ALA A 531 15.65 19.79 2.42
CA ALA A 531 15.65 19.30 1.04
C ALA A 531 15.69 20.46 0.03
N THR A 532 15.06 21.60 0.35
CA THR A 532 15.04 22.80 -0.50
C THR A 532 15.92 23.93 0.04
N ALA A 533 16.31 24.86 -0.84
CA ALA A 533 17.07 26.05 -0.44
C ALA A 533 16.31 26.94 0.57
N TRP A 534 14.98 27.01 0.45
CA TRP A 534 14.12 27.71 1.41
C TRP A 534 14.14 27.03 2.78
N GLN A 535 14.00 25.70 2.82
CA GLN A 535 14.04 24.94 4.08
C GLN A 535 15.39 25.10 4.79
N ARG A 536 16.51 24.99 4.06
CA ARG A 536 17.85 25.18 4.64
C ARG A 536 17.99 26.54 5.30
N ARG A 537 17.64 27.61 4.57
CA ARG A 537 17.65 28.98 5.10
C ARG A 537 16.76 29.11 6.34
N ARG A 538 15.56 28.55 6.29
CA ARG A 538 14.60 28.65 7.40
C ARG A 538 15.05 27.89 8.64
N LEU A 539 15.67 26.72 8.47
CA LEU A 539 16.28 25.96 9.57
C LEU A 539 17.41 26.77 10.23
N ASP A 540 18.28 27.40 9.45
CA ASP A 540 19.37 28.22 9.98
C ASP A 540 18.83 29.46 10.74
N GLU A 541 17.79 30.10 10.22
CA GLU A 541 17.10 31.20 10.93
C GLU A 541 16.54 30.75 12.29
N LEU A 542 15.85 29.60 12.32
CA LEU A 542 15.25 29.06 13.55
C LEU A 542 16.31 28.63 14.56
N ARG A 543 17.43 28.05 14.13
CA ARG A 543 18.59 27.74 15.00
C ARG A 543 19.13 29.00 15.65
N ALA A 544 19.36 30.05 14.86
CA ALA A 544 19.82 31.33 15.38
C ALA A 544 18.79 32.00 16.32
N MET A 545 17.49 31.76 16.12
CA MET A 545 16.45 32.23 17.05
C MET A 545 16.51 31.50 18.40
N VAL A 546 16.67 30.17 18.38
CA VAL A 546 16.84 29.35 19.60
C VAL A 546 18.09 29.81 20.38
N GLU A 547 19.24 29.94 19.70
CA GLU A 547 20.49 30.40 20.34
C GLU A 547 20.35 31.79 20.99
N ARG A 548 19.67 32.73 20.32
CA ARG A 548 19.42 34.07 20.90
C ARG A 548 18.47 34.03 22.09
N ALA A 549 17.47 33.16 22.06
CA ALA A 549 16.47 33.05 23.12
C ALA A 549 17.02 32.33 24.38
N GLU A 550 18.10 31.56 24.23
CA GLU A 550 18.84 30.95 25.35
C GLU A 550 19.88 31.90 25.97
N ALA A 551 20.37 32.86 25.18
CA ALA A 551 21.34 33.85 25.63
C ALA A 551 20.71 35.08 26.33
N ALA A 552 19.40 35.24 26.22
CA ALA A 552 18.58 36.29 26.85
C ALA A 552 17.89 35.77 28.11
#